data_AF-A0A520YXF2-F1
#
_entry.id   AF-A0A520YXF2-F1
#
_cell.length_a   1.000
_cell.length_b   1.000
_cell.length_c   1.000
_cell.angle_alpha   90.00
_cell.angle_beta   90.00
_cell.angle_gamma   90.00
#
_symmetry.space_group_name_H-M   'P 1'
#
loop_
_entity.id
_entity.type
_entity.pdbx_description
1 polymer ?
#
loop_
_entity_poly.entity_id
_entity_poly.type
_entity_poly.pdbx_seq_one_letter_code
_entity_poly.pdbx_strand_id
1 'polypeptide(L)'
;MAALVNTKSNACLRVVLLVLLAALLPSCNALFGADGLYPSKANDYLKASEAPPLRFPESVTEPDIEDAYPIPSLQYSNVLPKRFEVPRVDALNAIEGKGSVRIQRFNDDEWILFQRAPSQTWPLVLHFLNSNQIALAQTDAKQGVIETELLSDASNAAGQLEAYRFELSAGVQKNSTEVRV
;
A
#
# COMPACT_ATOMS: atom_id res chain seq x y z
N MET A 1 -51.09 43.73 20.91
CA MET A 1 -49.79 43.61 21.61
C MET A 1 -49.33 42.13 21.80
N ALA A 2 -49.93 41.13 21.13
CA ALA A 2 -49.60 39.71 21.32
C ALA A 2 -48.79 39.07 20.16
N ALA A 3 -48.78 39.66 18.95
CA ALA A 3 -48.11 39.09 17.78
C ALA A 3 -46.59 39.35 17.71
N LEU A 4 -46.08 40.34 18.45
CA LEU A 4 -44.65 40.70 18.49
C LEU A 4 -43.81 39.80 19.42
N VAL A 5 -44.45 39.06 20.34
CA VAL A 5 -43.76 38.18 21.29
C VAL A 5 -43.36 36.85 20.65
N ASN A 6 -44.15 36.36 19.68
CA ASN A 6 -44.02 35.01 19.13
C ASN A 6 -42.85 34.87 18.14
N THR A 7 -42.54 35.93 17.37
CA THR A 7 -41.40 35.95 16.42
C THR A 7 -40.05 36.07 17.14
N LYS A 8 -39.99 36.83 18.24
CA LYS A 8 -38.81 36.92 19.12
C LYS A 8 -38.51 35.58 19.80
N SER A 9 -39.54 34.85 20.23
CA SER A 9 -39.40 33.53 20.87
C SER A 9 -38.78 32.49 19.91
N ASN A 10 -39.27 32.42 18.67
CA ASN A 10 -38.75 31.47 17.68
C ASN A 10 -37.33 31.82 17.20
N ALA A 11 -36.99 33.10 17.13
CA ALA A 11 -35.62 33.55 16.84
C ALA A 11 -34.66 33.20 18.00
N CYS A 12 -35.09 33.42 19.25
CA CYS A 12 -34.33 33.05 20.44
C CYS A 12 -34.11 31.53 20.52
N LEU A 13 -35.16 30.73 20.28
CA LEU A 13 -35.08 29.27 20.27
C LEU A 13 -34.10 28.75 19.20
N ARG A 14 -34.10 29.34 17.99
CA ARG A 14 -33.16 28.98 16.93
C ARG A 14 -31.71 29.33 17.27
N VAL A 15 -31.49 30.49 17.90
CA VAL A 15 -30.14 30.89 18.35
C VAL A 15 -29.65 29.95 19.45
N VAL A 16 -30.51 29.59 20.41
CA VAL A 16 -30.17 28.61 21.46
C VAL A 16 -29.83 27.25 20.87
N LEU A 17 -30.61 26.77 19.89
CA LEU A 17 -30.34 25.50 19.21
C LEU A 17 -28.99 25.52 18.47
N LEU A 18 -28.67 26.61 17.77
CA LEU A 18 -27.40 26.76 17.05
C LEU A 18 -26.20 26.82 18.00
N VAL A 19 -26.33 27.51 19.15
CA VAL A 19 -25.29 27.55 20.17
C VAL A 19 -25.05 26.16 20.79
N LEU A 20 -26.14 25.41 21.06
CA LEU A 20 -26.04 24.07 21.61
C LEU A 20 -25.42 23.07 20.61
N LEU A 21 -25.74 23.20 19.33
CA LEU A 21 -25.12 22.41 18.26
C LEU A 21 -23.62 22.75 18.11
N ALA A 22 -23.26 24.03 18.19
CA ALA A 22 -21.88 24.48 18.12
C ALA A 22 -21.03 24.00 19.30
N ALA A 23 -21.62 23.91 20.49
CA ALA A 23 -20.95 23.40 21.69
C ALA A 23 -20.64 21.89 21.62
N LEU A 24 -21.31 21.12 20.75
CA LEU A 24 -21.08 19.68 20.57
C LEU A 24 -20.00 19.36 19.53
N LEU A 25 -19.64 20.31 18.65
CA LEU A 25 -18.62 20.13 17.61
C LEU A 25 -17.20 19.81 18.13
N PRO A 26 -16.69 20.40 19.24
CA PRO A 26 -15.34 20.09 19.72
C PRO A 26 -15.23 18.77 20.50
N SER A 27 -16.34 18.04 20.70
CA SER A 27 -16.36 16.86 21.58
C SER A 27 -15.44 15.72 21.15
N CYS A 28 -15.32 15.43 19.85
CA CYS A 28 -14.50 14.30 19.38
C CYS A 28 -12.98 14.53 19.60
N ASN A 29 -12.50 15.77 19.45
CA ASN A 29 -11.10 16.11 19.69
C ASN A 29 -10.81 16.17 21.21
N ALA A 30 -11.74 16.69 22.01
CA ALA A 30 -11.58 16.71 23.47
C ALA A 30 -11.56 15.31 24.12
N LEU A 31 -12.28 14.34 23.55
CA LEU A 31 -12.31 12.97 24.08
C LEU A 31 -11.12 12.13 23.59
N PHE A 32 -10.79 12.17 22.30
CA PHE A 32 -9.83 11.25 21.66
C PHE A 32 -8.62 11.94 21.03
N GLY A 33 -8.47 13.25 21.19
CA GLY A 33 -7.31 14.02 20.73
C GLY A 33 -6.04 13.63 21.48
N ALA A 34 -4.90 14.15 21.01
CA ALA A 34 -3.59 13.84 21.58
C ALA A 34 -3.48 14.18 23.08
N ASP A 35 -4.19 15.24 23.51
CA ASP A 35 -4.28 15.70 24.91
C ASP A 35 -5.71 15.53 25.47
N GLY A 36 -6.52 14.66 24.86
CA GLY A 36 -7.89 14.40 25.27
C GLY A 36 -7.99 13.55 26.54
N LEU A 37 -9.22 13.31 27.01
CA LEU A 37 -9.46 12.47 28.19
C LEU A 37 -8.95 11.03 28.01
N TYR A 38 -8.95 10.53 26.76
CA TYR A 38 -8.42 9.21 26.39
C TYR A 38 -7.42 9.35 25.24
N PRO A 39 -6.14 9.70 25.53
CA PRO A 39 -5.14 9.90 24.50
C PRO A 39 -4.71 8.55 23.90
N SER A 40 -4.47 8.54 22.59
CA SER A 40 -3.98 7.35 21.88
C SER A 40 -2.60 6.93 22.38
N LYS A 41 -2.45 5.65 22.69
CA LYS A 41 -1.20 5.01 23.13
C LYS A 41 -0.33 4.48 21.99
N ALA A 42 -0.77 4.68 20.74
CA ALA A 42 -0.13 4.11 19.56
C ALA A 42 1.35 4.52 19.39
N ASN A 43 1.77 5.66 19.94
CA ASN A 43 3.14 6.17 19.83
C ASN A 43 3.93 6.14 21.15
N ASP A 44 3.37 5.59 22.24
CA ASP A 44 4.04 5.61 23.53
C ASP A 44 5.32 4.75 23.54
N TYR A 45 5.41 3.73 22.68
CA TYR A 45 6.62 2.92 22.51
C TYR A 45 7.83 3.72 22.03
N LEU A 46 7.63 4.83 21.30
CA LEU A 46 8.72 5.71 20.83
C LEU A 46 9.41 6.47 21.96
N LYS A 47 8.78 6.55 23.14
CA LYS A 47 9.33 7.20 24.33
C LYS A 47 10.00 6.20 25.29
N ALA A 48 9.93 4.90 25.00
CA ALA A 48 10.54 3.89 25.84
C ALA A 48 12.06 4.03 25.81
N SER A 49 12.69 3.99 26.99
CA SER A 49 14.14 3.93 27.13
C SER A 49 14.54 2.50 27.49
N GLU A 50 15.70 2.09 27.02
CA GLU A 50 16.34 0.87 27.51
C GLU A 50 16.69 1.03 29.00
N ALA A 51 16.39 0.02 29.79
CA ALA A 51 16.75 -0.03 31.20
C ALA A 51 18.19 -0.55 31.32
N PRO A 52 18.99 -0.04 32.28
CA PRO A 52 20.34 -0.55 32.49
C PRO A 52 20.30 -2.03 32.90
N PRO A 53 21.34 -2.81 32.55
CA PRO A 53 21.42 -4.20 32.95
C PRO A 53 21.46 -4.34 34.48
N LEU A 54 20.95 -5.47 34.97
CA LEU A 54 20.96 -5.80 36.39
C LEU A 54 22.40 -5.79 36.93
N ARG A 55 22.60 -5.19 38.11
CA ARG A 55 23.89 -5.16 38.80
C ARG A 55 23.81 -6.08 40.01
N PHE A 56 24.67 -7.11 40.05
CA PHE A 56 24.79 -8.00 41.20
C PHE A 56 25.76 -7.42 42.24
N PRO A 57 25.48 -7.56 43.55
CA PRO A 57 26.43 -7.22 44.61
C PRO A 57 27.60 -8.21 44.63
N GLU A 58 28.76 -7.78 45.14
CA GLU A 58 30.02 -8.56 45.14
C GLU A 58 29.93 -9.94 45.83
N SER A 59 28.93 -10.15 46.68
CA SER A 59 28.70 -11.40 47.40
C SER A 59 27.92 -12.47 46.61
N VAL A 60 27.44 -12.14 45.42
CA VAL A 60 26.61 -13.04 44.59
C VAL A 60 27.31 -13.30 43.27
N THR A 61 27.60 -14.57 42.98
CA THR A 61 28.05 -15.00 41.65
C THR A 61 26.90 -14.84 40.67
N GLU A 62 27.13 -14.07 39.61
CA GLU A 62 26.16 -13.85 38.54
C GLU A 62 25.75 -15.19 37.92
N PRO A 63 24.45 -15.57 37.95
CA PRO A 63 23.98 -16.75 37.24
C PRO A 63 24.10 -16.52 35.73
N ASP A 64 24.24 -17.60 34.97
CA ASP A 64 24.23 -17.55 33.50
C ASP A 64 22.82 -17.20 33.02
N ILE A 65 22.56 -15.90 32.83
CA ILE A 65 21.27 -15.38 32.36
C ILE A 65 21.37 -15.23 30.84
N GLU A 66 20.80 -16.19 30.12
CA GLU A 66 20.54 -16.04 28.70
C GLU A 66 19.28 -15.16 28.51
N ASP A 67 19.43 -14.08 27.74
CA ASP A 67 18.28 -13.28 27.33
C ASP A 67 17.43 -14.09 26.35
N ALA A 68 16.18 -14.38 26.73
CA ALA A 68 15.23 -15.09 25.87
C ALA A 68 14.80 -14.27 24.65
N TYR A 69 15.01 -12.94 24.68
CA TYR A 69 14.59 -12.00 23.64
C TYR A 69 15.69 -10.98 23.32
N PRO A 70 16.84 -11.42 22.79
CA PRO A 70 17.93 -10.51 22.47
C PRO A 70 17.51 -9.55 21.35
N ILE A 71 17.72 -8.26 21.57
CA ILE A 71 17.45 -7.23 20.56
C ILE A 71 18.65 -7.19 19.59
N PRO A 72 18.48 -7.51 18.29
CA PRO A 72 19.59 -7.51 17.34
C PRO A 72 20.06 -6.09 17.05
N SER A 73 21.38 -5.89 16.96
CA SER A 73 21.96 -4.61 16.54
C SER A 73 21.65 -4.34 15.06
N LEU A 74 20.99 -3.23 14.77
CA LEU A 74 20.73 -2.80 13.40
C LEU A 74 21.96 -2.08 12.83
N GLN A 75 22.43 -2.48 11.64
CA GLN A 75 23.54 -1.81 10.95
C GLN A 75 23.17 -0.43 10.38
N TYR A 76 21.87 -0.16 10.22
CA TYR A 76 21.34 1.09 9.68
C TYR A 76 20.41 1.73 10.72
N SER A 77 20.84 2.87 11.28
CA SER A 77 19.96 3.69 12.11
C SER A 77 19.01 4.48 11.20
N ASN A 78 17.87 3.89 10.85
CA ASN A 78 16.78 4.71 10.33
C ASN A 78 16.32 5.64 11.46
N VAL A 79 16.40 6.95 11.24
CA VAL A 79 15.84 7.94 12.17
C VAL A 79 14.35 7.66 12.25
N LEU A 80 13.90 7.08 13.37
CA LEU A 80 12.49 6.80 13.58
C LEU A 80 11.71 8.11 13.53
N PRO A 81 10.58 8.17 12.81
CA PRO A 81 9.78 9.37 12.75
C PRO A 81 9.22 9.68 14.15
N LYS A 82 9.10 10.98 14.48
CA LYS A 82 8.56 11.46 15.77
C LYS A 82 7.13 10.98 16.05
N ARG A 83 6.42 10.51 15.03
CA ARG A 83 5.08 9.94 15.09
C ARG A 83 4.95 8.87 14.01
N PHE A 84 4.51 7.68 14.41
CA PHE A 84 4.05 6.67 13.46
C PHE A 84 2.60 7.00 13.09
N GLU A 85 2.38 7.30 11.81
CA GLU A 85 1.05 7.48 11.24
C GLU A 85 0.68 6.21 10.50
N VAL A 86 -0.46 5.61 10.87
CA VAL A 86 -0.96 4.42 10.18
C VAL A 86 -1.32 4.84 8.75
N PRO A 87 -0.71 4.22 7.72
CA PRO A 87 -1.05 4.57 6.35
C PRO A 87 -2.52 4.28 6.11
N ARG A 88 -3.22 5.20 5.43
CA ARG A 88 -4.62 5.00 5.08
C ARG A 88 -4.72 3.79 4.16
N VAL A 89 -5.65 2.88 4.46
CA VAL A 89 -5.95 1.76 3.58
C VAL A 89 -6.48 2.31 2.25
N ASP A 90 -5.88 1.88 1.15
CA ASP A 90 -6.39 2.19 -0.18
C ASP A 90 -7.82 1.63 -0.33
N ALA A 91 -8.71 2.40 -0.95
CA ALA A 91 -10.09 1.96 -1.18
C ALA A 91 -10.09 0.66 -2.00
N LEU A 92 -11.00 -0.28 -1.67
CA LEU A 92 -11.11 -1.57 -2.36
C LEU A 92 -11.22 -1.41 -3.89
N ASN A 93 -11.94 -0.37 -4.34
CA ASN A 93 -12.13 -0.07 -5.76
C ASN A 93 -10.86 0.47 -6.45
N ALA A 94 -9.87 0.98 -5.70
CA ALA A 94 -8.58 1.33 -6.27
C ALA A 94 -7.82 0.08 -6.73
N ILE A 95 -8.11 -1.09 -6.14
CA ILE A 95 -7.54 -2.38 -6.55
C ILE A 95 -8.15 -2.86 -7.88
N GLU A 96 -9.44 -2.60 -8.11
CA GLU A 96 -10.10 -2.90 -9.39
C GLU A 96 -9.81 -1.84 -10.47
N GLY A 97 -9.70 -0.57 -10.07
CA GLY A 97 -9.50 0.57 -10.98
C GLY A 97 -8.06 0.80 -11.43
N LYS A 98 -7.04 0.33 -10.68
CA LYS A 98 -5.62 0.44 -11.06
C LYS A 98 -5.15 -0.64 -12.03
N GLY A 99 -6.08 -1.38 -12.63
CA GLY A 99 -5.80 -2.27 -13.75
C GLY A 99 -5.64 -3.71 -13.29
N SER A 100 -6.35 -4.58 -13.99
CA SER A 100 -6.36 -6.03 -13.91
C SER A 100 -5.00 -6.70 -14.23
N VAL A 101 -3.88 -6.02 -14.00
CA VAL A 101 -2.52 -6.42 -14.39
C VAL A 101 -1.58 -6.26 -13.20
N ARG A 102 -0.90 -7.34 -12.81
CA ARG A 102 0.06 -7.35 -11.70
C ARG A 102 1.37 -7.99 -12.13
N ILE A 103 2.50 -7.45 -11.72
CA ILE A 103 3.80 -8.08 -11.92
C ILE A 103 4.10 -8.91 -10.67
N GLN A 104 4.40 -10.20 -10.86
CA GLN A 104 4.76 -11.12 -9.79
C GLN A 104 6.18 -11.62 -10.02
N ARG A 105 6.92 -11.76 -8.92
CA ARG A 105 8.29 -12.26 -8.90
C ARG A 105 8.40 -13.38 -7.89
N PHE A 106 9.01 -14.49 -8.28
CA PHE A 106 9.31 -15.60 -7.40
C PHE A 106 10.64 -16.24 -7.80
N ASN A 107 11.61 -16.22 -6.88
CA ASN A 107 13.01 -16.58 -7.15
C ASN A 107 13.55 -15.79 -8.36
N ASP A 108 13.97 -16.49 -9.41
CA ASP A 108 14.49 -15.92 -10.65
C ASP A 108 13.41 -15.75 -11.73
N ASP A 109 12.16 -16.13 -11.44
CA ASP A 109 11.04 -16.02 -12.37
C ASP A 109 10.24 -14.72 -12.15
N GLU A 110 9.91 -14.05 -13.24
CA GLU A 110 9.01 -12.90 -13.28
C GLU A 110 7.93 -13.09 -14.33
N TRP A 111 6.69 -12.79 -13.99
CA TRP A 111 5.58 -12.85 -14.94
C TRP A 111 4.54 -11.78 -14.66
N ILE A 112 3.78 -11.45 -15.70
CA ILE A 112 2.69 -10.49 -15.67
C ILE A 112 1.38 -11.25 -15.58
N LEU A 113 0.65 -11.06 -14.47
CA LEU A 113 -0.64 -11.67 -14.20
C LEU A 113 -1.78 -10.74 -14.65
N PHE A 114 -2.59 -11.21 -15.59
CA PHE A 114 -3.83 -10.58 -16.04
C PHE A 114 -5.04 -11.27 -15.42
N GLN A 115 -6.00 -10.51 -14.91
CA GLN A 115 -7.29 -11.04 -14.40
C GLN A 115 -8.33 -11.22 -15.53
N ARG A 116 -7.88 -11.77 -16.66
CA ARG A 116 -8.72 -12.10 -17.83
C ARG A 116 -8.30 -13.45 -18.42
N ALA A 117 -9.21 -14.11 -19.14
CA ALA A 117 -8.89 -15.35 -19.85
C ALA A 117 -7.86 -15.10 -20.97
N PRO A 118 -7.05 -16.12 -21.34
CA PRO A 118 -6.05 -15.98 -22.41
C PRO A 118 -6.63 -15.47 -23.73
N SER A 119 -7.85 -15.88 -24.07
CA SER A 119 -8.57 -15.42 -25.27
C SER A 119 -8.87 -13.92 -25.28
N GLN A 120 -8.95 -13.29 -24.11
CA GLN A 120 -9.15 -11.86 -23.94
C GLN A 120 -7.82 -11.11 -23.80
N THR A 121 -6.82 -11.73 -23.19
CA THR A 121 -5.48 -11.13 -22.96
C THR A 121 -4.65 -11.10 -24.24
N TRP A 122 -4.72 -12.15 -25.07
CA TRP A 122 -4.00 -12.24 -26.33
C TRP A 122 -4.13 -11.01 -27.25
N PRO A 123 -5.34 -10.56 -27.62
CA PRO A 123 -5.49 -9.37 -28.46
C PRO A 123 -5.02 -8.08 -27.77
N LEU A 124 -5.02 -8.02 -26.44
CA LEU A 124 -4.49 -6.86 -25.70
C LEU A 124 -2.97 -6.76 -25.81
N VAL A 125 -2.27 -7.89 -25.68
CA VAL A 125 -0.81 -7.94 -25.85
C VAL A 125 -0.44 -7.57 -27.29
N LEU A 126 -1.12 -8.14 -28.28
CA LEU A 126 -0.92 -7.76 -29.68
C LEU A 126 -1.18 -6.27 -29.93
N HIS A 127 -2.25 -5.72 -29.36
CA HIS A 127 -2.55 -4.30 -29.49
C HIS A 127 -1.46 -3.44 -28.85
N PHE A 128 -0.97 -3.82 -27.67
CA PHE A 128 0.13 -3.14 -26.99
C PHE A 128 1.39 -3.12 -27.86
N LEU A 129 1.82 -4.26 -28.41
CA LEU A 129 3.01 -4.34 -29.27
C LEU A 129 2.84 -3.45 -30.52
N ASN A 130 1.70 -3.52 -31.18
CA ASN A 130 1.40 -2.68 -32.35
C ASN A 130 1.35 -1.19 -32.00
N SER A 131 0.75 -0.81 -30.85
CA SER A 131 0.65 0.59 -30.42
C SER A 131 2.00 1.22 -30.11
N ASN A 132 2.97 0.40 -29.69
CA ASN A 132 4.36 0.78 -29.46
C ASN A 132 5.25 0.59 -30.70
N GLN A 133 4.66 0.31 -31.87
CA GLN A 133 5.38 0.14 -33.15
C GLN A 133 6.43 -0.99 -33.11
N ILE A 134 6.19 -2.02 -32.30
CA ILE A 134 7.04 -3.22 -32.23
C ILE A 134 6.59 -4.19 -33.32
N ALA A 135 7.50 -4.48 -34.26
CA ALA A 135 7.25 -5.44 -35.33
C ALA A 135 7.23 -6.88 -34.79
N LEU A 136 6.36 -7.72 -35.35
CA LEU A 136 6.15 -9.10 -34.94
C LEU A 136 6.76 -10.04 -35.98
N ALA A 137 7.66 -10.93 -35.56
CA ALA A 137 8.26 -11.93 -36.42
C ALA A 137 7.32 -13.14 -36.61
N GLN A 138 6.71 -13.61 -35.52
CA GLN A 138 5.82 -14.76 -35.53
C GLN A 138 4.72 -14.61 -34.47
N THR A 139 3.52 -15.12 -34.78
CA THR A 139 2.42 -15.23 -33.81
C THR A 139 1.78 -16.61 -33.92
N ASP A 140 1.67 -17.32 -32.79
CA ASP A 140 0.92 -18.58 -32.69
C ASP A 140 -0.10 -18.48 -31.55
N ALA A 141 -1.35 -18.20 -31.92
CA ALA A 141 -2.46 -18.08 -30.96
C ALA A 141 -2.86 -19.41 -30.30
N LYS A 142 -2.52 -20.56 -30.91
CA LYS A 142 -2.84 -21.88 -30.33
C LYS A 142 -1.85 -22.22 -29.21
N GLN A 143 -0.57 -21.89 -29.41
CA GLN A 143 0.46 -22.09 -28.39
C GLN A 143 0.58 -20.93 -27.41
N GLY A 144 -0.02 -19.77 -27.71
CA GLY A 144 0.08 -18.59 -26.87
C GLY A 144 1.45 -17.92 -26.96
N VAL A 145 2.13 -18.01 -28.11
CA VAL A 145 3.49 -17.47 -28.29
C VAL A 145 3.50 -16.33 -29.29
N ILE A 146 4.08 -15.19 -28.91
CA ILE A 146 4.32 -14.02 -29.77
C ILE A 146 5.81 -13.71 -29.77
N GLU A 147 6.41 -13.65 -30.94
CA GLU A 147 7.82 -13.28 -31.10
C GLU A 147 7.94 -11.94 -31.82
N THR A 148 8.76 -11.06 -31.26
CA THR A 148 9.08 -9.77 -31.89
C THR A 148 10.21 -9.93 -32.89
N GLU A 149 10.27 -9.01 -33.85
CA GLU A 149 11.50 -8.81 -34.60
C GLU A 149 12.60 -8.23 -33.70
N LEU A 150 13.83 -8.18 -34.22
CA LEU A 150 14.96 -7.57 -33.52
C LEU A 150 14.69 -6.08 -33.28
N LEU A 151 14.72 -5.69 -32.01
CA LEU A 151 14.55 -4.33 -31.54
C LEU A 151 15.92 -3.77 -31.12
N SER A 152 16.19 -2.52 -31.49
CA SER A 152 17.33 -1.80 -30.95
C SER A 152 16.98 -1.25 -29.58
N ASP A 153 17.76 -1.63 -28.56
CA ASP A 153 17.59 -1.04 -27.23
C ASP A 153 18.20 0.36 -27.19
N ALA A 154 17.34 1.38 -27.11
CA ALA A 154 17.76 2.77 -27.03
C ALA A 154 18.47 3.11 -25.71
N SER A 155 18.35 2.28 -24.68
CA SER A 155 18.96 2.48 -23.37
C SER A 155 20.38 1.91 -23.26
N ASN A 156 20.76 0.99 -24.16
CA ASN A 156 22.07 0.36 -24.18
C ASN A 156 23.01 1.02 -25.19
N ALA A 157 24.12 1.60 -24.70
CA ALA A 157 25.10 2.31 -25.51
C ALA A 157 25.83 1.44 -26.56
N ALA A 158 25.73 0.11 -26.45
CA ALA A 158 26.35 -0.85 -27.37
C ALA A 158 25.53 -1.11 -28.66
N GLY A 159 24.32 -0.55 -28.78
CA GLY A 159 23.46 -0.79 -29.95
C GLY A 159 23.06 -2.27 -30.10
N GLN A 160 22.89 -2.97 -28.98
CA GLN A 160 22.52 -4.37 -28.96
C GLN A 160 21.10 -4.56 -29.51
N LEU A 161 20.95 -5.56 -30.39
CA LEU A 161 19.67 -5.97 -30.92
C LEU A 161 19.11 -7.11 -30.07
N GLU A 162 17.90 -6.96 -29.57
CA GLU A 162 17.22 -7.95 -28.74
C GLU A 162 15.90 -8.37 -29.40
N ALA A 163 15.55 -9.64 -29.29
CA ALA A 163 14.25 -10.16 -29.69
C ALA A 163 13.56 -10.71 -28.44
N TYR A 164 12.27 -10.42 -28.27
CA TYR A 164 11.48 -10.84 -27.12
C TYR A 164 10.47 -11.91 -27.54
N ARG A 165 10.26 -12.89 -26.65
CA ARG A 165 9.26 -13.92 -26.82
C ARG A 165 8.25 -13.83 -25.69
N PHE A 166 7.03 -13.43 -26.03
CA PHE A 166 5.92 -13.41 -25.08
C PHE A 166 5.21 -14.76 -25.08
N GLU A 167 5.15 -15.39 -23.91
CA GLU A 167 4.43 -16.65 -23.70
C GLU A 167 3.23 -16.43 -22.79
N LEU A 168 2.02 -16.69 -23.30
CA LEU A 168 0.76 -16.51 -22.62
C LEU A 168 0.21 -17.87 -22.21
N SER A 169 0.04 -18.09 -20.90
CA SER A 169 -0.50 -19.31 -20.34
C SER A 169 -1.71 -19.03 -19.43
N ALA A 170 -2.58 -20.02 -19.26
CA ALA A 170 -3.69 -19.90 -18.31
C ALA A 170 -3.12 -19.87 -16.89
N GLY A 171 -3.44 -18.83 -16.13
CA GLY A 171 -2.95 -18.70 -14.76
C GLY A 171 -3.73 -19.59 -13.78
N VAL A 172 -3.19 -19.71 -12.57
CA VAL A 172 -3.80 -20.54 -11.51
C VAL A 172 -5.17 -20.01 -11.05
N GLN A 173 -5.40 -18.70 -11.16
CA GLN A 173 -6.66 -18.07 -10.76
C GLN A 173 -7.71 -18.23 -11.87
N LYS A 174 -8.99 -18.35 -11.49
CA LYS A 174 -10.08 -18.42 -12.47
C LYS A 174 -10.08 -17.16 -13.34
N ASN A 175 -10.19 -17.36 -14.66
CA ASN A 175 -10.17 -16.26 -15.63
C ASN A 175 -8.90 -15.40 -15.50
N SER A 176 -7.73 -16.04 -15.35
CA SER A 176 -6.44 -15.35 -15.32
C SER A 176 -5.50 -15.84 -16.41
N THR A 177 -4.58 -14.97 -16.82
CA THR A 177 -3.52 -15.27 -17.80
C THR A 177 -2.19 -14.83 -17.19
N GLU A 178 -1.18 -15.68 -17.31
CA GLU A 178 0.20 -15.36 -16.97
C GLU A 178 0.96 -15.12 -18.28
N VAL A 179 1.66 -13.98 -18.35
CA VAL A 179 2.48 -13.59 -19.51
C VAL A 179 3.93 -13.53 -19.09
N ARG A 180 4.76 -14.33 -19.74
CA ARG A 180 6.23 -14.34 -19.59
C ARG A 180 6.87 -13.70 -20.82
N VAL A 181 8.07 -13.14 -20.66
CA VAL A 181 8.84 -12.41 -21.70
C VAL A 181 10.27 -12.93 -21.74
#